data_AF-A0A3D3PHE2-F1
#
_entry.id   AF-A0A3D3PHE2-F1
#
_cell.length_a   1.000
_cell.length_b   1.000
_cell.length_c   1.000
_cell.angle_alpha   90.00
_cell.angle_beta   90.00
_cell.angle_gamma   90.00
#
_symmetry.space_group_name_H-M   'P 1'
#
loop_
_entity.id
_entity.type
_entity.pdbx_description
1 polymer ?
#
loop_
_entity_poly.entity_id
_entity_poly.type
_entity_poly.pdbx_seq_one_letter_code
_entity_poly.pdbx_strand_id
1 'polypeptide(L)'
;MSKGTLYLIPVPLSENIDQKVDLPLHSTVINNIKIYIVENEKTARRWLKVMRLQTPQSELIIHVYGKHSEKHDNAFYFKELEAGSDVGLMSE
;
A
#
# COMPACT_ATOMS: atom_id res chain seq x y z
N MET A 1 -21.54 6.22 -8.71
CA MET A 1 -20.55 6.47 -7.63
C MET A 1 -19.22 6.76 -8.30
N SER A 2 -18.40 7.65 -7.74
CA SER A 2 -17.03 7.85 -8.23
C SER A 2 -16.17 6.65 -7.83
N LYS A 3 -15.34 6.16 -8.76
CA LYS A 3 -14.33 5.14 -8.43
C LYS A 3 -13.26 5.77 -7.53
N GLY A 4 -12.62 4.92 -6.72
CA GLY A 4 -11.44 5.29 -5.95
C GLY A 4 -10.22 5.48 -6.84
N THR A 5 -9.17 6.04 -6.24
CA THR A 5 -7.89 6.28 -6.91
C THR A 5 -6.88 5.20 -6.50
N LEU A 6 -6.21 4.63 -7.51
CA LEU A 6 -5.07 3.75 -7.29
C LEU A 6 -3.79 4.59 -7.20
N TYR A 7 -3.16 4.60 -6.03
CA TYR A 7 -1.89 5.28 -5.81
C TYR A 7 -0.74 4.28 -5.94
N LEU A 8 0.17 4.55 -6.87
CA LEU A 8 1.43 3.83 -6.97
C LEU A 8 2.40 4.41 -5.94
N ILE A 9 2.68 3.65 -4.89
CA ILE A 9 3.53 4.10 -3.79
C ILE A 9 4.92 3.52 -4.03
N PRO A 10 5.90 4.36 -4.37
CA PRO A 10 7.26 3.87 -4.57
C PRO A 10 7.81 3.37 -3.24
N VAL A 11 8.39 2.18 -3.29
CA VAL A 11 9.06 1.54 -2.18
C VAL A 11 10.53 1.39 -2.52
N PRO A 12 11.43 1.62 -1.57
CA PRO A 12 12.83 1.52 -1.89
C PRO A 12 13.32 0.07 -2.03
N LEU A 13 14.15 -0.14 -3.04
CA LEU A 13 14.71 -1.46 -3.40
C LEU A 13 15.80 -1.95 -2.42
N SER A 14 16.36 -1.07 -1.60
CA SER A 14 17.41 -1.45 -0.63
C SER A 14 16.91 -1.31 0.80
N GLU A 15 17.26 -2.29 1.63
CA GLU A 15 16.86 -2.30 3.05
C GLU A 15 17.67 -1.32 3.91
N ASN A 16 18.78 -0.79 3.38
CA ASN A 16 19.76 0.05 4.08
C ASN A 16 19.66 1.54 3.70
N ILE A 17 18.46 2.03 3.40
CA ILE A 17 18.28 3.47 3.19
C ILE A 17 18.23 4.14 4.55
N ASP A 18 19.19 5.02 4.81
CA ASP A 18 19.14 5.98 5.91
C ASP A 18 17.75 6.62 5.88
N GLN A 19 17.09 6.74 7.04
CA GLN A 19 15.65 7.01 7.28
C GLN A 19 15.05 8.31 6.66
N LYS A 20 15.67 8.86 5.61
CA LYS A 20 15.31 10.03 4.82
C LYS A 20 14.62 9.69 3.49
N VAL A 21 13.78 8.65 3.44
CA VAL A 21 12.76 8.58 2.37
C VAL A 21 11.61 9.49 2.78
N ASP A 22 11.89 10.80 2.83
CA ASP A 22 10.94 11.83 3.25
C ASP A 22 10.55 12.63 2.01
N LEU A 23 9.76 12.01 1.13
CA LEU A 23 9.03 12.73 0.10
C LEU A 23 7.76 13.26 0.77
N PRO A 24 7.60 14.58 0.93
CA PRO A 24 6.52 15.16 1.74
C PRO A 24 5.12 14.66 1.34
N LEU A 25 4.93 14.40 0.04
CA LEU A 25 3.68 13.91 -0.52
C LEU A 25 3.29 12.51 -0.03
N HIS A 26 4.26 11.66 0.33
CA HIS A 26 3.97 10.29 0.79
C HIS A 26 3.18 10.29 2.08
N SER A 27 3.57 11.13 3.05
CA SER A 27 2.89 11.18 4.34
C SER A 27 1.41 11.54 4.22
N THR A 28 1.05 12.50 3.35
CA THR A 28 -0.35 12.88 3.13
C THR A 28 -1.13 11.78 2.41
N VAL A 29 -0.56 11.19 1.36
CA VAL A 29 -1.23 10.15 0.57
C VAL A 29 -1.46 8.88 1.39
N ILE A 30 -0.44 8.34 2.06
CA ILE A 30 -0.57 7.08 2.81
C ILE A 30 -1.55 7.20 3.99
N ASN A 31 -1.67 8.39 4.59
CA ASN A 31 -2.56 8.59 5.73
C ASN A 31 -4.03 8.72 5.32
N ASN A 32 -4.32 8.92 4.02
CA ASN A 32 -5.67 8.90 3.47
C ASN A 32 -6.09 7.50 2.98
N ILE A 33 -5.16 6.53 2.95
CA ILE A 33 -5.37 5.19 2.41
C ILE A 33 -5.39 4.16 3.56
N LYS A 34 -6.41 3.30 3.57
CA LYS A 34 -6.51 2.16 4.51
C LYS A 34 -6.30 0.80 3.86
N ILE A 35 -6.32 0.76 2.53
CA ILE A 35 -6.32 -0.47 1.74
C ILE A 35 -5.04 -0.51 0.91
N TYR A 36 -4.27 -1.57 1.07
CA TYR A 36 -2.99 -1.73 0.40
C TYR A 36 -2.90 -3.05 -0.34
N ILE A 37 -2.41 -3.00 -1.58
CA ILE A 37 -2.01 -4.14 -2.38
C ILE A 37 -0.49 -4.21 -2.33
N VAL A 38 0.08 -5.33 -1.89
CA VAL A 38 1.52 -5.44 -1.58
C VAL A 38 2.10 -6.77 -2.04
N GLU A 39 3.38 -6.81 -2.42
CA GLU A 39 4.06 -8.08 -2.73
C GLU A 39 4.47 -8.85 -1.47
N ASN A 40 4.87 -8.10 -0.43
CA ASN A 40 5.27 -8.66 0.85
C ASN A 40 4.67 -7.83 1.99
N GLU A 41 3.79 -8.43 2.79
CA GLU A 41 3.16 -7.72 3.91
C GLU A 41 4.18 -7.20 4.92
N LYS A 42 5.19 -8.00 5.29
CA LYS A 42 6.16 -7.62 6.33
C LYS A 42 6.95 -6.39 5.92
N THR A 43 7.42 -6.35 4.69
CA THR A 43 8.25 -5.24 4.19
C THR A 43 7.39 -4.00 3.91
N ALA A 44 6.19 -4.16 3.36
CA ALA A 44 5.27 -3.06 3.15
C ALA A 44 4.91 -2.35 4.48
N ARG A 45 4.62 -3.14 5.53
CA ARG A 45 4.38 -2.61 6.88
C ARG A 45 5.57 -1.85 7.42
N ARG A 46 6.80 -2.36 7.23
CA ARG A 46 8.03 -1.64 7.59
C ARG A 46 8.10 -0.29 6.89
N TRP A 47 7.89 -0.25 5.57
CA TRP A 47 7.96 0.99 4.79
C TRP A 47 6.86 1.98 5.14
N LEU A 48 5.63 1.54 5.37
CA LEU A 48 4.54 2.40 5.85
C LEU A 48 4.89 3.08 7.18
N LYS A 49 5.55 2.36 8.10
CA LYS A 49 6.06 2.94 9.33
C LYS A 49 7.17 3.97 9.09
N VAL A 50 8.11 3.67 8.19
CA VAL A 50 9.19 4.61 7.80
C VAL A 50 8.61 5.89 7.19
N MET A 51 7.56 5.76 6.36
CA MET A 51 6.86 6.88 5.72
C MET A 51 5.91 7.63 6.67
N ARG A 52 5.93 7.33 7.98
CA ARG A 52 5.13 8.00 9.03
C ARG A 52 3.62 7.80 8.88
N LEU A 53 3.19 6.57 8.57
CA LEU A 53 1.79 6.18 8.71
C LEU A 53 1.32 6.38 10.15
N GLN A 54 0.20 7.07 10.32
CA GLN A 54 -0.45 7.37 11.60
C GLN A 54 -1.52 6.34 11.95
N THR A 55 -2.21 5.78 10.94
CA THR A 55 -3.18 4.71 11.12
C THR A 55 -2.52 3.49 11.76
N PRO A 56 -3.09 2.91 12.84
CA PRO A 56 -2.57 1.68 13.42
C PRO A 56 -2.49 0.59 12.37
N GLN A 57 -1.33 -0.08 12.31
CA GLN A 57 -1.06 -1.12 11.32
C GLN A 57 -2.11 -2.25 11.31
N SER A 58 -2.66 -2.58 12.48
CA SER A 58 -3.72 -3.57 12.65
C SER A 58 -5.06 -3.19 12.01
N GLU A 59 -5.26 -1.91 11.69
CA GLU A 59 -6.48 -1.40 11.05
C GLU A 59 -6.38 -1.36 9.52
N LEU A 60 -5.21 -1.67 8.96
CA LEU A 60 -5.01 -1.71 7.52
C LEU A 60 -5.59 -2.99 6.92
N ILE A 61 -6.27 -2.84 5.79
CA ILE A 61 -6.64 -3.96 4.92
C ILE A 61 -5.47 -4.17 3.97
N ILE A 62 -4.79 -5.32 4.09
CA ILE A 62 -3.64 -5.66 3.23
C ILE A 62 -4.00 -6.87 2.37
N HIS A 63 -3.90 -6.68 1.06
CA HIS A 63 -4.01 -7.72 0.06
C HIS A 63 -2.62 -8.06 -0.48
N VAL A 64 -2.16 -9.28 -0.21
CA VAL A 64 -0.87 -9.75 -0.72
C VAL A 64 -1.05 -10.33 -2.13
N TYR A 65 -0.36 -9.79 -3.13
CA TYR A 65 -0.37 -10.29 -4.50
C TYR A 65 0.99 -10.90 -4.87
N GLY A 66 1.03 -11.89 -5.77
CA GLY A 66 2.30 -12.45 -6.28
C GLY A 66 2.23 -13.93 -6.64
N LYS A 67 3.38 -14.53 -6.95
CA LYS A 67 3.48 -15.91 -7.49
C LYS A 67 2.84 -17.01 -6.64
N HIS A 68 2.63 -16.78 -5.35
CA HIS A 68 1.97 -17.72 -4.43
C HIS A 68 0.52 -17.32 -4.07
N SER A 69 0.01 -16.22 -4.61
CA SER A 69 -1.38 -15.77 -4.37
C SER A 69 -2.38 -16.48 -5.31
N GLU A 70 -2.12 -17.76 -5.64
CA GLU A 70 -2.66 -18.56 -6.76
C GLU A 70 -4.20 -18.71 -6.84
N LYS A 71 -4.99 -17.94 -6.09
CA LYS A 71 -6.45 -18.08 -6.01
C LYS A 71 -7.25 -16.80 -6.14
N HIS A 72 -6.62 -15.65 -6.34
CA HIS A 72 -7.35 -14.37 -6.48
C HIS A 72 -7.22 -13.85 -7.91
N ASP A 73 -8.37 -13.67 -8.58
CA ASP A 73 -8.46 -12.89 -9.82
C ASP A 73 -8.01 -11.46 -9.53
N ASN A 74 -7.34 -10.80 -10.48
CA ASN A 74 -6.97 -9.39 -10.39
C ASN A 74 -8.18 -8.51 -10.05
N ALA A 75 -9.38 -8.90 -10.49
CA ALA A 75 -10.64 -8.24 -10.14
C ALA A 75 -10.90 -8.16 -8.62
N PHE A 76 -10.38 -9.12 -7.84
CA PHE A 76 -10.51 -9.13 -6.38
C PHE A 76 -9.82 -7.92 -5.75
N TYR A 77 -8.60 -7.59 -6.20
CA TYR A 77 -7.81 -6.51 -5.63
C TYR A 77 -8.38 -5.12 -5.95
N PHE A 78 -9.06 -4.98 -7.08
CA PHE A 78 -9.62 -3.72 -7.53
C PHE A 78 -11.08 -3.49 -7.16
N LYS A 79 -11.72 -4.45 -6.48
CA LYS A 79 -13.12 -4.31 -6.02
C LYS A 79 -13.30 -3.08 -5.13
N GLU A 80 -12.31 -2.76 -4.31
CA GLU A 80 -12.34 -1.59 -3.42
C GLU A 80 -12.32 -0.27 -4.19
N LEU A 81 -11.57 -0.20 -5.29
CA LEU A 81 -11.60 0.96 -6.20
C LEU A 81 -12.97 1.12 -6.85
N GLU A 82 -13.60 0.02 -7.28
CA GLU A 82 -14.94 0.05 -7.85
C GLU A 82 -16.00 0.47 -6.81
N ALA A 83 -15.76 0.20 -5.53
CA ALA A 83 -16.60 0.66 -4.41
C ALA A 83 -16.35 2.13 -4.01
N GLY A 84 -15.35 2.80 -4.59
CA GLY A 84 -15.02 4.20 -4.31
C GLY A 84 -13.92 4.42 -3.28
N SER A 85 -13.27 3.35 -2.80
CA SER A 85 -12.18 3.44 -1.82
C SER A 85 -10.83 3.67 -2.52
N ASP A 86 -10.03 4.59 -1.99
CA ASP A 86 -8.65 4.79 -2.43
C ASP A 86 -7.76 3.61 -1.99
N VAL A 87 -6.87 3.17 -2.89
CA VAL A 87 -6.01 1.99 -2.69
C VAL A 87 -4.55 2.34 -2.99
N GLY A 88 -3.65 1.90 -2.11
CA GLY A 88 -2.20 2.01 -2.32
C GLY A 88 -1.63 0.71 -2.88
N LEU A 89 -0.89 0.79 -3.98
CA LEU A 89 -0.10 -0.33 -4.52
C LEU A 89 1.38 -0.11 -4.21
N MET A 90 1.98 -1.08 -3.52
CA MET A 90 3.41 -1.10 -3.18
C MET A 90 4.05 -2.30 -3.89
N SER A 91 4.87 -2.05 -4.91
CA SER A 91 5.61 -3.06 -5.66
C SER A 91 7.09 -2.94 -5.31
N GLU A 92 7.60 -3.94 -4.56
CA GLU A 92 8.97 -4.04 -4.07
C GLU A 92 9.85 -4.90 -4.97
#